data_AF-A0A5C7RLQ7-F1
#
_entry.id   AF-A0A5C7RLQ7-F1
#
_cell.length_a   1.000
_cell.length_b   1.000
_cell.length_c   1.000
_cell.angle_alpha   90.00
_cell.angle_beta   90.00
_cell.angle_gamma   90.00
#
_symmetry.space_group_name_H-M   'P 1'
#
loop_
_entity.id
_entity.type
_entity.pdbx_description
1 polymer ?
#
loop_
_entity_poly.entity_id
_entity_poly.type
_entity_poly.pdbx_seq_one_letter_code
_entity_poly.pdbx_strand_id
1 'polypeptide(L)'
;MNRLAIHLPLLVKFTAFAALAWAVLKIVLIAQSYGVFVAVVFAGLHLPLCLFSTLFVWWLFDLHQGLGFLALASSLLNAVLI
;
A
#
# COMPACT_ATOMS: atom_id res chain seq x y z
N MET A 1 28.72 -6.47 -8.45
CA MET A 1 27.25 -6.29 -8.50
C MET A 1 26.88 -5.00 -7.81
N ASN A 2 26.08 -4.14 -8.45
CA ASN A 2 25.74 -2.83 -7.93
C ASN A 2 24.75 -2.99 -6.75
N ARG A 3 25.17 -2.67 -5.51
CA ARG A 3 24.36 -2.87 -4.29
C ARG A 3 22.98 -2.20 -4.39
N LEU A 4 22.92 -1.06 -5.07
CA LEU A 4 21.69 -0.29 -5.29
C LEU A 4 20.61 -1.10 -6.04
N ALA A 5 21.01 -1.92 -7.01
CA ALA A 5 20.09 -2.71 -7.83
C ALA A 5 19.41 -3.85 -7.05
N ILE A 6 19.98 -4.26 -5.92
CA ILE A 6 19.45 -5.33 -5.07
C ILE A 6 18.59 -4.74 -3.95
N HIS A 7 19.06 -3.67 -3.29
CA HIS A 7 18.37 -3.13 -2.13
C HIS A 7 17.16 -2.26 -2.48
N LEU A 8 17.20 -1.54 -3.61
CA LEU A 8 16.11 -0.64 -3.99
C LEU A 8 14.76 -1.37 -4.21
N PRO A 9 14.70 -2.48 -4.98
CA PRO A 9 13.46 -3.23 -5.15
C PRO A 9 12.89 -3.77 -3.85
N LEU A 10 13.76 -4.31 -2.98
CA LEU A 10 13.35 -4.79 -1.66
C LEU A 10 12.73 -3.66 -0.83
N LEU A 11 13.40 -2.51 -0.78
CA LEU A 11 12.95 -1.38 0.02
C LEU A 11 11.59 -0.86 -0.46
N VAL A 12 11.40 -0.76 -1.78
CA VAL A 12 10.11 -0.34 -2.39
C VAL A 12 8.99 -1.35 -2.12
N LYS A 13 9.29 -2.64 -2.19
CA LYS A 13 8.32 -3.68 -1.86
C LYS A 13 7.93 -3.66 -0.38
N PHE A 14 8.90 -3.45 0.51
CA PHE A 14 8.65 -3.30 1.95
C PHE A 14 7.82 -2.06 2.27
N THR A 15 8.08 -0.93 1.62
CA THR A 15 7.29 0.29 1.85
C THR A 15 5.85 0.12 1.38
N ALA A 16 5.59 -0.56 0.27
CA ALA A 16 4.23 -0.87 -0.17
C ALA A 16 3.49 -1.81 0.81
N PHE A 17 4.20 -2.77 1.42
CA PHE A 17 3.63 -3.60 2.48
C PHE A 17 3.35 -2.81 3.76
N ALA A 18 4.26 -1.91 4.15
CA ALA A 18 4.06 -1.04 5.31
C ALA A 18 2.83 -0.12 5.11
N ALA A 19 2.64 0.41 3.89
CA ALA A 19 1.45 1.20 3.55
C ALA A 19 0.15 0.39 3.71
N LEU A 20 0.14 -0.85 3.24
CA LEU A 20 -1.02 -1.74 3.41
C LEU A 20 -1.28 -2.09 4.88
N ALA A 21 -0.24 -2.42 5.64
CA ALA A 21 -0.38 -2.70 7.07
C ALA A 21 -0.91 -1.47 7.84
N TRP A 22 -0.44 -0.28 7.48
CA TRP A 22 -0.93 0.98 8.04
C TRP A 22 -2.39 1.24 7.72
N ALA A 23 -2.81 1.01 6.47
CA ALA A 23 -4.21 1.09 6.05
C ALA A 23 -5.11 0.16 6.88
N VAL A 24 -4.69 -1.09 7.09
CA VAL A 24 -5.43 -2.06 7.91
C VAL A 24 -5.52 -1.59 9.37
N LEU A 25 -4.42 -1.11 9.94
CA LEU A 25 -4.40 -0.60 11.31
C LEU A 25 -5.38 0.58 11.48
N LYS A 26 -5.38 1.54 10.55
CA LYS A 26 -6.32 2.67 10.60
C LYS A 26 -7.78 2.21 10.57
N ILE A 27 -8.12 1.23 9.75
CA ILE A 27 -9.50 0.69 9.70
C ILE A 27 -9.90 0.06 11.04
N VAL A 28 -8.98 -0.65 11.70
CA VAL A 28 -9.22 -1.19 13.04
C VAL A 28 -9.45 -0.07 14.04
N LEU A 29 -8.66 1.00 13.99
CA LEU A 29 -8.85 2.17 14.85
C LEU A 29 -10.19 2.86 14.59
N ILE A 30 -10.59 3.03 13.32
CA ILE A 30 -11.90 3.58 12.96
C ILE A 30 -13.02 2.69 13.48
N ALA A 31 -12.89 1.36 13.38
CA ALA A 31 -13.88 0.41 13.89
C ALA A 31 -14.03 0.51 15.41
N GLN A 32 -12.93 0.73 16.13
CA GLN A 32 -12.93 0.91 17.58
C GLN A 32 -13.54 2.25 18.01
N SER A 33 -13.28 3.34 17.30
CA SER A 33 -13.74 4.68 17.68
C SER A 33 -15.15 5.03 17.18
N TYR A 34 -15.52 4.59 15.98
CA TYR A 34 -16.76 4.97 15.29
C TYR A 34 -17.68 3.80 14.97
N GLY A 35 -17.24 2.57 15.24
CA GLY A 35 -18.00 1.35 14.99
C GLY A 35 -17.70 0.69 13.63
N VAL A 36 -18.04 -0.59 13.54
CA VAL A 36 -17.69 -1.46 12.40
C VAL A 36 -18.31 -0.99 11.09
N PHE A 37 -19.54 -0.48 11.11
CA PHE A 37 -20.23 -0.02 9.90
C PHE A 37 -19.49 1.15 9.22
N VAL A 38 -19.04 2.13 10.02
CA VAL A 38 -18.25 3.26 9.52
C VAL A 38 -16.93 2.77 8.94
N ALA A 39 -16.25 1.86 9.64
CA ALA A 39 -15.00 1.28 9.17
C ALA A 39 -15.14 0.55 7.82
N VAL A 40 -16.24 -0.18 7.59
CA VAL A 40 -16.51 -0.85 6.30
C VAL A 40 -16.69 0.17 5.17
N VAL A 41 -17.40 1.27 5.41
CA VAL A 41 -17.59 2.33 4.41
C VAL A 41 -16.27 2.98 4.02
N PHE A 42 -15.41 3.31 5.01
CA PHE A 42 -14.09 3.89 4.75
C PHE A 42 -13.13 2.88 4.08
N ALA A 43 -13.18 1.61 4.49
CA ALA A 43 -12.38 0.54 3.88
C ALA A 43 -12.80 0.24 2.43
N GLY A 44 -14.09 0.39 2.10
CA GLY A 44 -14.70 -0.17 0.90
C GLY A 44 -14.05 0.25 -0.42
N LEU A 45 -13.51 1.46 -0.52
CA LEU A 45 -12.83 1.94 -1.72
C LEU A 45 -11.31 1.86 -1.59
N HIS A 46 -10.74 2.48 -0.56
CA HIS A 46 -9.31 2.70 -0.50
C HIS A 46 -8.52 1.46 -0.06
N LEU A 47 -9.10 0.56 0.75
CA LEU A 47 -8.37 -0.64 1.17
C LEU A 47 -8.14 -1.62 0.00
N PRO A 48 -9.15 -1.95 -0.85
CA PRO A 48 -8.92 -2.75 -2.05
C PRO A 48 -7.94 -2.09 -3.02
N LEU A 49 -8.03 -0.76 -3.21
CA LEU A 49 -7.10 -0.03 -4.08
C LEU A 49 -5.68 -0.03 -3.52
N CYS A 50 -5.51 0.09 -2.20
CA CYS A 50 -4.21 -0.01 -1.54
C CYS A 50 -3.62 -1.42 -1.73
N LEU A 51 -4.41 -2.47 -1.49
CA LEU A 51 -4.00 -3.86 -1.71
C LEU A 51 -3.60 -4.10 -3.17
N PHE A 52 -4.43 -3.68 -4.12
CA PHE A 52 -4.16 -3.82 -5.55
C PHE A 52 -2.88 -3.09 -5.95
N SER A 53 -2.70 -1.86 -5.48
CA SER A 53 -1.50 -1.05 -5.75
C SER A 53 -0.25 -1.72 -5.17
N THR A 54 -0.32 -2.27 -3.95
CA THR A 54 0.79 -3.00 -3.33
C THR A 54 1.15 -4.27 -4.10
N LEU A 55 0.17 -5.04 -4.56
CA LEU A 55 0.41 -6.21 -5.42
C LEU A 55 1.07 -5.80 -6.75
N PHE A 56 0.64 -4.68 -7.33
CA PHE A 56 1.23 -4.11 -8.54
C PHE A 56 2.68 -3.66 -8.34
N VAL A 57 3.03 -3.05 -7.20
CA VAL A 57 4.42 -2.77 -6.85
C VAL A 57 5.22 -4.06 -6.85
N TRP A 58 4.70 -5.10 -6.20
CA TRP A 58 5.41 -6.36 -6.04
C TRP A 58 5.71 -7.06 -7.35
N TRP A 59 4.74 -7.03 -8.28
CA TRP A 59 4.86 -7.65 -9.59
C TRP A 59 5.64 -6.81 -10.59
N LEU A 60 5.31 -5.52 -10.70
CA LEU A 60 5.73 -4.69 -11.82
C LEU A 60 7.07 -3.99 -11.58
N PHE A 61 7.49 -3.79 -10.33
CA PHE A 61 8.69 -3.00 -10.03
C PHE A 61 9.97 -3.60 -10.61
N ASP A 62 10.07 -4.93 -10.66
CA ASP A 62 11.25 -5.62 -11.23
C ASP A 62 11.28 -5.56 -12.76
N LEU A 63 10.13 -5.39 -13.41
CA LEU A 63 9.98 -5.32 -14.87
C LEU A 63 10.07 -3.88 -15.38
N HIS A 64 9.37 -2.95 -14.71
CA HIS A 64 9.23 -1.56 -15.08
C HIS A 64 9.24 -0.67 -13.83
N GLN A 65 10.44 -0.26 -13.40
CA GLN A 65 10.63 0.53 -12.18
C GLN A 65 9.78 1.81 -12.13
N GLY A 66 9.63 2.53 -13.25
CA GLY A 66 8.81 3.74 -13.31
C GLY A 66 7.33 3.49 -12.97
N LEU A 67 6.74 2.45 -13.55
CA LEU A 67 5.36 2.06 -13.23
C LEU A 67 5.24 1.49 -11.80
N GLY A 68 6.27 0.79 -11.33
CA GLY A 68 6.33 0.33 -9.95
C GLY A 68 6.36 1.48 -8.93
N PHE A 69 7.07 2.57 -9.21
CA PHE A 69 7.03 3.77 -8.35
C PHE A 69 5.67 4.47 -8.38
N LEU A 70 4.98 4.50 -9.52
CA LEU A 70 3.61 5.01 -9.61
C LEU A 70 2.64 4.15 -8.77
N ALA A 71 2.79 2.82 -8.83
CA ALA A 71 2.02 1.90 -7.99
C ALA A 71 2.33 2.10 -6.49
N LEU A 72 3.59 2.39 -6.13
CA LEU A 72 3.97 2.71 -4.75
C LEU A 72 3.31 4.01 -4.28
N ALA A 73 3.35 5.05 -5.10
CA ALA A 73 2.69 6.31 -4.80
C ALA A 73 1.17 6.12 -4.64
N SER A 74 0.55 5.32 -5.50
CA SER A 74 -0.87 4.95 -5.37
C SER A 74 -1.17 4.20 -4.06
N SER A 75 -0.34 3.23 -3.69
CA SER A 75 -0.48 2.47 -2.43
C SER A 75 -0.39 3.40 -1.21
N LEU A 76 0.61 4.29 -1.19
CA LEU A 76 0.78 5.28 -0.13
C LEU A 76 -0.39 6.26 -0.04
N LEU A 77 -0.84 6.79 -1.18
CA LEU A 77 -1.96 7.72 -1.22
C LEU A 77 -3.24 7.08 -0.67
N ASN A 78 -3.56 5.86 -1.10
CA ASN A 78 -4.73 5.14 -0.60
C ASN A 78 -4.63 4.83 0.89
N ALA A 79 -3.44 4.48 1.41
CA ALA A 79 -3.24 4.28 2.84
C ALA A 79 -3.40 5.57 3.67
N VAL A 80 -3.08 6.73 3.09
CA VAL A 80 -3.26 8.04 3.75
C VAL A 80 -4.71 8.49 3.75
N LEU A 81 -5.46 8.20 2.68
CA LEU A 81 -6.86 8.58 2.50
C LEU A 81 -7.85 7.77 3.36
N ILE A 82 -7.46 6.56 3.77
CA ILE A 82 -8.11 5.80 4.85
C ILE A 82 -7.87 6.51 6.17
#